data_AF-A0A562V1Q1-F1
#
_entry.id   AF-A0A562V1Q1-F1
#
_cell.length_a   1.000
_cell.length_b   1.000
_cell.length_c   1.000
_cell.angle_alpha   90.00
_cell.angle_beta   90.00
_cell.angle_gamma   90.00
#
_symmetry.space_group_name_H-M   'P 1'
#
loop_
_entity.id
_entity.type
_entity.pdbx_description
1 polymer ?
#
loop_
_entity_poly.entity_id
_entity_poly.type
_entity_poly.pdbx_seq_one_letter_code
_entity_poly.pdbx_strand_id
1 'polypeptide(L)'
;MAVECWWCGDPSLPGDHLRTAVHRDVEERLLGLRQEWKVRWLDIPRCRRCRHGHALDRAVRYVLVGSFAVTGLMLLAWGASRAAGEVWADEWQLVVPVAWTLTWWILWWWIRLGRWRWTAPKPENHADDHPVVLSLFAEGWLPGAGPRSGERPTDRE
;
A
#
# COMPACT_ATOMS: atom_id res chain seq x y z
N MET A 1 11.65 26.02 -13.46
CA MET A 1 12.39 25.59 -12.26
C MET A 1 12.18 24.09 -12.12
N ALA A 2 13.24 23.29 -12.07
CA ALA A 2 13.10 21.86 -11.82
C ALA A 2 12.67 21.68 -10.35
N VAL A 3 11.58 20.94 -10.12
CA VAL A 3 11.14 20.60 -8.76
C VAL A 3 11.93 19.38 -8.32
N GLU A 4 12.43 19.35 -7.08
CA GLU A 4 13.19 18.21 -6.58
C GLU A 4 12.27 17.05 -6.20
N CYS A 5 12.70 15.82 -6.47
CA CYS A 5 12.00 14.61 -6.06
C CYS A 5 12.04 14.45 -4.54
N TRP A 6 10.88 14.36 -3.91
CA TRP A 6 10.77 14.22 -2.45
C TRP A 6 11.51 12.98 -1.89
N TRP A 7 11.58 11.90 -2.68
CA TRP A 7 12.18 10.64 -2.22
C TRP A 7 13.69 10.62 -2.30
N CYS A 8 14.28 11.16 -3.36
CA CYS A 8 15.72 11.02 -3.65
C CYS A 8 16.48 12.33 -3.86
N GLY A 9 15.81 13.49 -3.92
CA GLY A 9 16.42 14.78 -4.19
C GLY A 9 16.80 15.04 -5.65
N ASP A 10 16.66 14.05 -6.55
CA ASP A 10 16.95 14.25 -7.98
C ASP A 10 15.97 15.23 -8.64
N PRO A 11 16.36 15.90 -9.74
CA PRO A 11 15.45 16.71 -10.53
C PRO A 11 14.24 15.90 -11.00
N SER A 12 13.04 16.39 -10.71
CA SER A 12 11.78 15.89 -11.25
C SER A 12 11.33 16.72 -12.45
N LEU A 13 10.77 16.04 -13.45
CA LEU A 13 10.14 16.69 -14.59
C LEU A 13 8.71 17.15 -14.21
N PRO A 14 8.20 18.24 -14.80
CA PRO A 14 6.80 18.64 -14.64
C PRO A 14 5.87 17.48 -15.01
N GLY A 15 4.90 17.16 -14.16
CA GLY A 15 3.92 16.09 -14.38
C GLY A 15 4.26 14.75 -13.70
N ASP A 16 5.49 14.54 -13.24
CA ASP A 16 5.83 13.35 -12.46
C ASP A 16 5.59 13.64 -10.95
N HIS A 17 4.40 13.29 -10.46
CA HIS A 17 4.03 13.41 -9.06
C HIS A 17 3.40 12.13 -8.52
N LEU A 18 3.37 12.00 -7.19
CA LEU A 18 2.49 11.10 -6.49
C LEU A 18 1.33 11.93 -5.92
N ARG A 19 0.11 11.53 -6.26
CA ARG A 19 -1.09 12.14 -5.72
C ARG A 19 -1.46 11.43 -4.41
N THR A 20 -1.43 12.16 -3.29
CA THR A 20 -1.92 11.69 -2.00
C THR A 20 -3.19 12.44 -1.60
N ALA A 21 -4.10 11.76 -0.93
CA ALA A 21 -5.32 12.37 -0.39
C ALA A 21 -5.18 12.53 1.11
N VAL A 22 -5.65 13.66 1.61
CA VAL A 22 -5.96 13.85 3.02
C VAL A 22 -7.41 14.26 3.16
N HIS A 23 -8.05 13.87 4.26
CA HIS A 23 -9.44 14.21 4.55
C HIS A 23 -9.57 14.80 5.93
N ARG A 24 -10.66 15.50 6.19
CA ARG A 24 -10.99 16.01 7.53
C ARG A 24 -12.47 15.80 7.80
N ASP A 25 -12.78 15.53 9.07
CA ASP A 25 -14.14 15.47 9.59
C ASP A 25 -14.97 16.71 9.18
N VAL A 26 -16.26 16.47 9.06
CA VAL A 26 -17.21 17.38 8.42
C VAL A 26 -17.63 18.51 9.35
N GLU A 27 -17.68 19.74 8.81
CA GLU A 27 -18.53 20.80 9.36
C GLU A 27 -19.99 20.47 9.02
N GLU A 28 -20.86 20.31 10.02
CA GLU A 28 -22.28 20.00 9.82
C GLU A 28 -22.93 20.91 8.76
N ARG A 29 -23.19 20.36 7.58
CA ARG A 29 -23.96 21.03 6.53
C ARG A 29 -25.35 20.42 6.50
N LEU A 30 -26.31 21.20 7.04
CA LEU A 30 -27.73 20.88 7.19
C LEU A 30 -28.08 19.82 8.24
N LEU A 31 -28.33 20.26 9.47
CA LEU A 31 -29.17 19.58 10.47
C LEU A 31 -28.94 18.06 10.58
N GLY A 32 -27.69 17.60 10.58
CA GLY A 32 -27.32 16.19 10.75
C GLY A 32 -27.65 15.22 9.60
N LEU A 33 -28.19 15.69 8.46
CA LEU A 33 -28.69 14.80 7.40
C LEU A 33 -27.65 14.42 6.33
N ARG A 34 -26.54 15.17 6.22
CA ARG A 34 -25.49 14.87 5.23
C ARG A 34 -24.10 15.18 5.79
N GLN A 35 -23.35 14.11 6.10
CA GLN A 35 -21.92 14.21 6.40
C GLN A 35 -21.13 14.05 5.10
N GLU A 36 -20.54 15.13 4.60
CA GLU A 36 -19.59 15.11 3.49
C GLU A 36 -18.18 15.42 3.95
N TRP A 37 -17.30 14.43 3.90
CA TRP A 37 -15.88 14.55 4.19
C TRP A 37 -15.22 15.58 3.29
N LYS A 38 -14.49 16.53 3.87
CA LYS A 38 -13.64 17.43 3.08
C LYS A 38 -12.41 16.64 2.66
N VAL A 39 -12.20 16.46 1.36
CA VAL A 39 -11.04 15.77 0.79
C VAL A 39 -10.16 16.78 0.07
N ARG A 40 -8.85 16.73 0.34
CA ARG A 40 -7.84 17.54 -0.33
C ARG A 40 -6.80 16.63 -0.99
N TRP A 41 -6.57 16.85 -2.26
CA TRP A 41 -5.56 16.15 -3.04
C TRP A 41 -4.28 16.97 -3.11
N LEU A 42 -3.14 16.32 -2.89
CA LEU A 42 -1.82 16.93 -2.88
C LEU A 42 -0.94 16.17 -3.86
N ASP A 43 -0.27 16.92 -4.74
CA ASP A 43 0.64 16.37 -5.72
C ASP A 43 2.08 16.55 -5.21
N ILE A 44 2.72 15.44 -4.79
CA ILE A 44 4.09 15.43 -4.25
C ILE A 44 5.08 15.11 -5.38
N PRO A 45 6.11 15.94 -5.61
CA PRO A 45 7.02 15.75 -6.74
C PRO A 45 7.82 14.46 -6.62
N ARG A 46 7.87 13.69 -7.72
CA ARG A 46 8.51 12.39 -7.78
C ARG A 46 9.25 12.22 -9.10
N CYS A 47 10.50 11.77 -9.11
CA CYS A 47 11.19 11.48 -10.37
C CYS A 47 10.72 10.14 -10.99
N ARG A 48 10.93 9.97 -12.30
CA ARG A 48 10.63 8.72 -13.03
C ARG A 48 11.27 7.49 -12.40
N ARG A 49 12.48 7.61 -11.86
CA ARG A 49 13.21 6.51 -11.21
C ARG A 49 12.47 6.01 -9.95
N CYS A 50 12.10 6.92 -9.05
CA CYS A 50 11.34 6.59 -7.85
C CYS A 50 9.94 6.08 -8.19
N ARG A 51 9.28 6.63 -9.22
CA ARG A 51 7.99 6.10 -9.71
C ARG A 51 8.07 4.62 -10.09
N HIS A 52 9.09 4.21 -10.84
CA HIS A 52 9.27 2.81 -11.22
C HIS A 52 9.63 1.94 -10.01
N GLY A 53 10.49 2.44 -9.12
CA GLY A 53 10.84 1.75 -7.87
C GLY A 53 9.61 1.43 -7.02
N HIS A 54 8.74 2.43 -6.79
CA HIS A 54 7.48 2.24 -6.05
C HIS A 54 6.50 1.33 -6.77
N ALA A 55 6.38 1.43 -8.10
CA ALA A 55 5.51 0.56 -8.87
C ALA A 55 5.92 -0.92 -8.76
N LEU A 56 7.23 -1.20 -8.81
CA LEU A 56 7.77 -2.55 -8.64
C LEU A 56 7.58 -3.06 -7.22
N ASP A 57 7.87 -2.26 -6.19
CA ASP A 57 7.62 -2.63 -4.79
C ASP A 57 6.14 -2.99 -4.56
N ARG A 58 5.24 -2.18 -5.11
CA ARG A 58 3.79 -2.43 -5.05
C ARG A 58 3.40 -3.73 -5.77
N ALA A 59 3.92 -3.95 -6.97
CA ALA A 59 3.63 -5.16 -7.75
C ALA A 59 4.11 -6.42 -7.02
N VAL A 60 5.35 -6.43 -6.52
CA VAL A 60 5.92 -7.56 -5.78
C VAL A 60 5.14 -7.80 -4.50
N ARG A 61 4.74 -6.75 -3.77
CA ARG A 61 3.90 -6.89 -2.58
C ARG A 61 2.55 -7.54 -2.91
N TYR A 62 1.88 -7.14 -3.98
CA TYR A 62 0.60 -7.75 -4.36
C TYR A 62 0.75 -9.21 -4.80
N VAL A 63 1.78 -9.53 -5.59
CA VAL A 63 2.06 -10.92 -5.98
C VAL A 63 2.37 -11.77 -4.77
N LEU A 64 3.13 -11.25 -3.80
CA LEU A 64 3.43 -11.96 -2.56
C LEU A 64 2.17 -12.22 -1.72
N VAL A 65 1.33 -11.20 -1.52
CA VAL A 65 0.04 -11.34 -0.81
C VAL A 65 -0.85 -12.38 -1.50
N GLY A 66 -0.98 -12.30 -2.82
CA GLY A 66 -1.74 -13.28 -3.61
C GLY A 66 -1.17 -14.69 -3.49
N SER A 67 0.15 -14.84 -3.52
CA SER A 67 0.84 -16.12 -3.38
C SER A 67 0.59 -16.74 -2.00
N PHE A 68 0.67 -15.95 -0.93
CA PHE A 68 0.32 -16.39 0.43
C PHE A 68 -1.15 -16.78 0.55
N ALA A 69 -2.07 -16.02 -0.05
CA ALA A 69 -3.49 -16.34 -0.02
C ALA A 69 -3.79 -17.67 -0.72
N VAL A 70 -3.26 -17.87 -1.93
CA VAL A 70 -3.43 -19.12 -2.69
C VAL A 70 -2.80 -20.30 -1.96
N THR A 71 -1.57 -20.14 -1.48
CA THR A 71 -0.87 -21.21 -0.74
C THR A 71 -1.58 -21.54 0.56
N GLY A 72 -2.04 -20.53 1.30
CA GLY A 72 -2.83 -20.71 2.51
C GLY A 72 -4.13 -21.47 2.26
N LEU A 73 -4.88 -21.12 1.20
CA LEU A 73 -6.09 -21.83 0.81
C LEU A 73 -5.81 -23.29 0.45
N MET A 74 -4.73 -23.56 -0.30
CA MET A 74 -4.34 -24.94 -0.63
C MET A 74 -3.95 -25.74 0.62
N LEU A 75 -3.19 -25.15 1.54
CA LEU A 75 -2.81 -25.81 2.79
C LEU A 75 -4.03 -26.07 3.69
N LEU A 76 -4.97 -25.13 3.76
CA LEU A 76 -6.23 -25.31 4.49
C LEU A 76 -7.09 -26.43 3.90
N ALA A 77 -7.24 -26.46 2.57
CA ALA A 77 -8.00 -27.50 1.90
C ALA A 77 -7.35 -28.88 2.08
N TRP A 78 -6.03 -28.98 2.01
CA TRP A 78 -5.30 -30.22 2.28
C TRP A 78 -5.44 -30.67 3.75
N GLY A 79 -5.32 -29.75 4.71
CA GLY A 79 -5.51 -30.05 6.12
C GLY A 79 -6.93 -30.52 6.43
N ALA A 80 -7.93 -29.86 5.84
CA ALA A 80 -9.34 -30.25 5.97
C ALA A 80 -9.62 -31.63 5.37
N SER A 81 -9.08 -31.93 4.18
CA SER A 81 -9.28 -33.24 3.56
C SER A 81 -8.70 -34.36 4.43
N ARG A 82 -7.47 -34.18 4.95
CA ARG A 82 -6.84 -35.13 5.86
C ARG A 82 -7.64 -35.34 7.14
N ALA A 83 -8.19 -34.27 7.71
CA ALA A 83 -9.07 -34.36 8.88
C ALA A 83 -10.38 -35.11 8.58
N ALA A 84 -10.89 -35.00 7.35
CA ALA A 84 -12.08 -35.72 6.88
C ALA A 84 -11.80 -37.17 6.43
N GLY A 85 -10.53 -37.61 6.44
CA GLY A 85 -10.13 -38.94 5.96
C GLY A 85 -10.06 -39.06 4.42
N GLU A 86 -10.15 -37.94 3.71
CA GLU A 86 -10.07 -37.88 2.25
C GLU A 86 -8.69 -37.37 1.79
N VAL A 87 -8.05 -38.07 0.86
CA VAL A 87 -6.78 -37.62 0.27
C VAL A 87 -7.08 -36.84 -1.00
N TRP A 88 -7.34 -35.55 -0.86
CA TRP A 88 -7.63 -34.65 -1.98
C TRP A 88 -6.37 -34.33 -2.82
N ALA A 89 -5.20 -34.27 -2.17
CA ALA A 89 -3.94 -33.94 -2.82
C ALA A 89 -2.77 -34.73 -2.22
N ASP A 90 -1.87 -35.19 -3.09
CA ASP A 90 -0.58 -35.72 -2.67
C ASP A 90 0.30 -34.62 -2.08
N GLU A 91 1.08 -34.95 -1.06
CA GLU A 91 1.94 -34.00 -0.34
C GLU A 91 2.92 -33.26 -1.26
N TRP A 92 3.37 -33.92 -2.34
CA TRP A 92 4.28 -33.32 -3.31
C TRP A 92 3.64 -32.14 -4.07
N GLN A 93 2.31 -32.12 -4.23
CA GLN A 93 1.60 -31.06 -4.96
C GLN A 93 1.63 -29.73 -4.20
N LEU A 94 1.88 -29.75 -2.89
CA LEU A 94 2.04 -28.56 -2.05
C LEU A 94 3.44 -27.95 -2.16
N VAL A 95 4.43 -28.70 -2.65
CA VAL A 95 5.80 -28.21 -2.78
C VAL A 95 5.87 -27.04 -3.75
N VAL A 96 5.16 -27.12 -4.88
CA VAL A 96 5.14 -26.07 -5.91
C VAL A 96 4.61 -24.73 -5.39
N PRO A 97 3.39 -24.62 -4.80
CA PRO A 97 2.88 -23.35 -4.29
C PRO A 97 3.68 -22.80 -3.12
N VAL A 98 4.21 -23.68 -2.24
CA VAL A 98 5.07 -23.26 -1.14
C VAL A 98 6.40 -22.72 -1.66
N ALA A 99 7.07 -23.42 -2.58
CA ALA A 99 8.33 -22.95 -3.18
C ALA A 99 8.15 -21.65 -3.97
N TRP A 100 7.02 -21.50 -4.69
CA TRP A 100 6.66 -20.25 -5.36
C TRP A 100 6.53 -19.09 -4.38
N THR A 101 5.78 -19.28 -3.30
CA THR A 101 5.60 -18.25 -2.26
C THR A 101 6.91 -17.88 -1.58
N LEU A 102 7.74 -18.88 -1.26
CA LEU A 102 9.08 -18.66 -0.71
C LEU A 102 9.97 -17.87 -1.68
N THR A 103 9.90 -18.16 -2.98
CA THR A 103 10.66 -17.43 -4.01
C THR A 103 10.28 -15.95 -4.02
N TRP A 104 8.99 -15.63 -4.03
CA TRP A 104 8.51 -14.24 -3.96
C TRP A 104 8.86 -13.57 -2.63
N TRP A 105 8.81 -14.31 -1.53
CA TRP A 105 9.18 -13.79 -0.22
C TRP A 105 10.67 -13.43 -0.14
N ILE A 106 11.55 -14.32 -0.61
CA ILE A 106 12.99 -14.08 -0.70
C ILE A 106 13.27 -12.90 -1.63
N LEU A 107 12.62 -12.87 -2.81
CA LEU A 107 12.76 -11.76 -3.75
C LEU A 107 12.39 -10.44 -3.07
N TRP A 108 11.22 -10.35 -2.46
CA TRP A 108 10.73 -9.18 -1.73
C TRP A 108 11.69 -8.76 -0.59
N TRP A 109 12.20 -9.72 0.17
CA TRP A 109 13.19 -9.47 1.22
C TRP A 109 14.48 -8.87 0.65
N TRP A 110 14.96 -9.40 -0.48
CA TRP A 110 16.11 -8.84 -1.22
C TRP A 110 15.86 -7.41 -1.72
N ILE A 111 14.64 -7.09 -2.16
CA ILE A 111 14.26 -5.70 -2.52
C ILE A 111 14.46 -4.77 -1.32
N ARG A 112 13.98 -5.19 -0.14
CA ARG A 112 14.03 -4.41 1.09
C ARG A 112 15.43 -4.24 1.67
N LEU A 113 16.28 -5.27 1.58
CA LEU A 113 17.56 -5.31 2.31
C LEU A 113 18.66 -4.37 1.79
N GLY A 114 18.56 -3.80 0.58
CA GLY A 114 19.44 -2.67 0.26
C GLY A 114 19.86 -2.51 -1.19
N ARG A 115 19.77 -3.54 -2.04
CA ARG A 115 20.17 -3.39 -3.45
C ARG A 115 19.21 -2.51 -4.26
N TRP A 116 17.95 -2.39 -3.82
CA TRP A 116 16.96 -1.57 -4.52
C TRP A 116 16.82 -0.12 -3.99
N ARG A 117 17.56 0.26 -2.94
CA ARG A 117 17.63 1.66 -2.47
C ARG A 117 18.15 2.64 -3.53
N TRP A 118 18.75 2.11 -4.61
CA TRP A 118 19.20 2.88 -5.76
C TRP A 118 18.06 3.43 -6.64
N THR A 119 16.86 2.83 -6.62
CA THR A 119 15.73 3.33 -7.43
C THR A 119 14.73 4.15 -6.62
N ALA A 120 14.49 3.75 -5.36
CA ALA A 120 13.65 4.47 -4.42
C ALA A 120 14.26 4.33 -3.01
N PRO A 121 15.06 5.30 -2.55
CA PRO A 121 15.73 5.21 -1.25
C PRO A 121 14.74 5.24 -0.08
N LYS A 122 13.57 5.84 -0.28
CA LYS A 122 12.48 5.94 0.68
C LYS A 122 11.21 5.26 0.13
N PRO A 123 10.39 4.65 1.00
CA PRO A 123 9.18 3.95 0.57
C PRO A 123 8.06 4.94 0.18
N GLU A 124 7.01 4.47 -0.50
CA GLU A 124 5.97 5.34 -1.06
C GLU A 124 5.18 6.10 0.02
N ASN A 125 4.97 5.48 1.19
CA ASN A 125 4.38 6.08 2.38
C ASN A 125 5.19 7.23 2.99
N HIS A 126 6.43 7.47 2.55
CA HIS A 126 7.16 8.69 2.90
C HIS A 126 6.53 9.96 2.32
N ALA A 127 5.53 9.83 1.44
CA ALA A 127 4.66 10.93 1.06
C ALA A 127 3.98 11.61 2.26
N ASP A 128 3.65 10.83 3.30
CA ASP A 128 2.94 11.34 4.48
C ASP A 128 3.84 12.25 5.34
N ASP A 129 5.16 12.12 5.19
CA ASP A 129 6.16 12.94 5.87
C ASP A 129 6.46 14.25 5.12
N HIS A 130 5.80 14.52 3.99
CA HIS A 130 6.01 15.75 3.23
C HIS A 130 5.57 16.98 4.05
N PRO A 131 6.31 18.09 4.07
CA PRO A 131 6.02 19.24 4.96
C PRO A 131 4.60 19.79 4.79
N VAL A 132 4.08 19.80 3.56
CA VAL A 132 2.70 20.23 3.26
C VAL A 132 1.66 19.24 3.80
N VAL A 133 1.98 17.95 3.83
CA VAL A 133 1.08 16.94 4.41
C VAL A 133 1.10 17.05 5.93
N LEU A 134 2.29 17.20 6.53
CA LEU A 134 2.46 17.38 7.97
C LEU A 134 1.76 18.64 8.48
N SER A 135 1.77 19.75 7.74
CA SER A 135 1.01 20.95 8.12
C SER A 135 -0.50 20.69 8.13
N LEU A 136 -1.00 19.89 7.20
CA LEU A 136 -2.42 19.51 7.17
C LEU A 136 -2.75 18.54 8.32
N PHE A 137 -1.87 17.61 8.65
CA PHE A 137 -2.07 16.77 9.83
C PHE A 137 -2.11 17.59 11.13
N ALA A 138 -1.26 18.62 11.24
CA ALA A 138 -1.31 19.56 12.37
C ALA A 138 -2.62 20.37 12.44
N GLU A 139 -3.26 20.63 11.29
CA GLU A 139 -4.59 21.26 11.19
C GLU A 139 -5.76 20.28 11.45
N GLY A 140 -5.48 19.02 11.80
CA GLY A 140 -6.49 17.99 12.07
C GLY A 140 -6.99 17.25 10.83
N TRP A 141 -6.25 17.28 9.72
CA TRP A 141 -6.50 16.38 8.59
C TRP A 141 -5.94 14.98 8.88
N LEU A 142 -6.56 13.97 8.29
CA LEU A 142 -6.21 12.56 8.40
C LEU A 142 -5.79 12.00 7.02
N PRO A 143 -4.94 10.97 6.98
CA PRO A 143 -4.50 10.36 5.73
C PRO A 143 -5.63 9.64 4.99
N GLY A 144 -5.62 9.70 3.65
CA GLY A 144 -6.59 9.03 2.79
C GLY A 144 -7.72 9.92 2.30
N ALA A 145 -8.56 9.38 1.41
CA ALA A 145 -9.67 10.10 0.77
C ALA A 145 -10.98 10.14 1.61
N GLY A 146 -10.89 9.84 2.91
CA GLY A 146 -12.03 9.65 3.80
C GLY A 146 -12.51 8.20 3.89
N PRO A 147 -13.34 7.87 4.91
CA PRO A 147 -14.01 6.58 4.97
C PRO A 147 -14.94 6.42 3.77
N ARG A 148 -15.11 5.17 3.30
CA ARG A 148 -16.03 4.91 2.18
C ARG A 148 -17.44 5.26 2.66
N SER A 149 -18.22 5.95 1.83
CA SER A 149 -19.60 6.34 2.13
C SER A 149 -20.39 5.13 2.68
N GLY A 150 -20.66 5.10 3.98
CA GLY A 150 -21.31 3.98 4.68
C GLY A 150 -20.55 3.44 5.89
N GLU A 151 -19.25 3.70 6.02
CA GLU A 151 -18.52 3.47 7.27
C GLU A 151 -18.91 4.56 8.27
N ARG A 152 -19.78 4.21 9.23
CA ARG A 152 -19.97 5.04 10.43
C ARG A 152 -18.62 5.20 11.11
N PRO A 153 -18.31 6.37 11.70
CA PRO A 153 -17.18 6.48 12.61
C PRO A 153 -17.40 5.40 13.66
N THR A 154 -16.50 4.41 13.72
CA THR A 154 -16.47 3.55 14.88
C THR A 154 -15.94 4.42 15.98
N ASP A 155 -16.81 4.72 16.94
CA ASP A 155 -16.48 5.46 18.14
C ASP A 155 -15.22 4.80 18.75
N ARG A 156 -14.07 5.46 18.62
CA ARG A 156 -12.87 5.07 19.35
C ARG A 156 -13.08 5.55 20.78
N GLU A 157 -13.50 4.62 21.64
CA GLU A 157 -13.37 4.72 23.10
C GLU A 157 -11.91 4.88 23.53
#